data_AF-A0A529QTA6-F1
#
_entry.id   AF-A0A529QTA6-F1
#
_cell.length_a   1.000
_cell.length_b   1.000
_cell.length_c   1.000
_cell.angle_alpha   90.00
_cell.angle_beta   90.00
_cell.angle_gamma   90.00
#
_symmetry.space_group_name_H-M   'P 1'
#
loop_
_entity.id
_entity.type
_entity.pdbx_description
1 polymer ?
#
loop_
_entity_poly.entity_id
_entity_poly.type
_entity_poly.pdbx_seq_one_letter_code
_entity_poly.pdbx_strand_id
1 'polypeptide(L)'
;MRKLSLLFAGALMGASAMSLVYGTPGSAANAAGSETYKQLAIFGDIFERVRANYVTPPDDKSLVENAINGMLASLDPHSSYMNAEQAQDMRVQTKGEFGGLGIEVTMENDLVKVITPIDDTPAAKAGVLAGDYIAKIDGEEVRGLTLNDAVEKMRGPVNTPIKLTILRQGADKPIELTVVRDIIKVKAVKYRVENDIGYMKITSFTEKTYDDLENAIENIKKQVPNDKLKGYVLD
;
A
#
# COMPACT_ATOMS: atom_id res chain seq x y z
N MET A 1 57.33 -24.55 -62.46
CA MET A 1 56.60 -25.35 -61.44
C MET A 1 56.06 -24.54 -60.26
N ARG A 2 56.68 -23.43 -59.83
CA ARG A 2 56.25 -22.64 -58.65
C ARG A 2 54.94 -21.84 -58.79
N LYS A 3 54.46 -21.59 -60.01
CA LYS A 3 53.21 -20.83 -60.28
C LYS A 3 51.95 -21.71 -60.33
N LEU A 4 52.09 -23.02 -60.58
CA LEU A 4 50.95 -23.95 -60.67
C LEU A 4 50.48 -24.43 -59.29
N SER A 5 51.40 -24.54 -58.34
CA SER A 5 51.13 -24.86 -56.93
C SER A 5 50.33 -23.77 -56.20
N LEU A 6 50.51 -22.50 -56.58
CA LEU A 6 49.76 -21.37 -56.02
C LEU A 6 48.30 -21.32 -56.51
N LEU A 7 48.05 -21.74 -57.75
CA LEU A 7 46.70 -21.82 -58.32
C LEU A 7 45.87 -22.96 -57.69
N PHE A 8 46.50 -24.11 -57.43
CA PHE A 8 45.82 -25.22 -56.73
C PHE A 8 45.55 -24.92 -55.25
N ALA A 9 46.46 -24.20 -54.57
CA ALA A 9 46.24 -23.77 -53.18
C ALA A 9 45.08 -22.76 -53.06
N GLY A 10 44.95 -21.84 -54.03
CA GLY A 10 43.84 -20.88 -54.06
C GLY A 10 42.46 -21.53 -54.29
N ALA A 11 42.39 -22.53 -55.18
CA ALA A 11 41.13 -23.24 -55.46
C ALA A 11 40.64 -24.10 -54.27
N LEU A 12 41.55 -24.71 -53.51
CA LEU A 12 41.23 -25.47 -52.30
C LEU A 12 40.76 -24.58 -51.13
N MET A 13 41.31 -23.36 -51.02
CA MET A 13 40.82 -22.37 -50.04
C MET A 13 39.47 -21.76 -50.44
N GLY A 14 39.20 -21.59 -51.74
CA GLY A 14 37.89 -21.12 -52.22
C GLY A 14 36.76 -22.13 -52.01
N ALA A 15 37.02 -23.43 -52.21
CA ALA A 15 36.03 -24.49 -52.04
C ALA A 15 35.68 -24.77 -50.56
N SER A 16 36.62 -24.56 -49.64
CA SER A 16 36.39 -24.69 -48.19
C SER A 16 35.70 -23.47 -47.58
N ALA A 17 35.83 -22.29 -48.18
CA ALA A 17 35.09 -21.10 -47.78
C ALA A 17 33.60 -21.17 -48.20
N MET A 18 33.28 -21.81 -49.34
CA MET A 18 31.90 -21.86 -49.84
C MET A 18 31.02 -22.90 -49.12
N SER A 19 31.61 -23.95 -48.55
CA SER A 19 30.88 -24.94 -47.73
C SER A 19 30.50 -24.43 -46.33
N LEU A 20 31.11 -23.34 -45.86
CA LEU A 20 30.69 -22.63 -44.63
C LEU A 20 29.51 -21.68 -44.85
N VAL A 21 29.25 -21.25 -46.09
CA VAL A 21 28.17 -20.28 -46.39
C VAL A 21 26.81 -20.96 -46.62
N TYR A 22 26.79 -22.23 -47.05
CA TYR A 22 25.54 -22.93 -47.41
C TYR A 22 25.24 -24.18 -46.57
N GLY A 23 26.02 -24.47 -45.53
CA GLY A 23 26.10 -25.80 -44.94
C GLY A 23 26.02 -25.88 -43.41
N THR A 24 25.24 -25.02 -42.75
CA THR A 24 24.66 -25.38 -41.45
C THR A 24 23.22 -24.86 -41.42
N PRO A 25 22.18 -25.73 -41.37
CA PRO A 25 20.88 -25.28 -40.92
C PRO A 25 21.11 -24.78 -39.50
N GLY A 26 21.08 -23.46 -39.32
CA GLY A 26 21.20 -22.83 -38.02
C GLY A 26 20.18 -23.49 -37.10
N SER A 27 20.70 -24.26 -36.14
CA SER A 27 19.93 -24.84 -35.04
C SER A 27 19.01 -23.76 -34.49
N ALA A 28 17.73 -24.12 -34.34
CA ALA A 28 16.68 -23.29 -33.78
C ALA A 28 17.10 -22.68 -32.43
N ALA A 29 17.67 -21.48 -32.48
CA ALA A 29 17.96 -20.65 -31.33
C ALA A 29 17.23 -19.33 -31.58
N ASN A 30 16.17 -19.06 -30.80
CA ASN A 30 15.29 -17.87 -30.79
C ASN A 30 13.87 -17.98 -31.39
N ALA A 31 13.31 -19.17 -31.60
CA ALA A 31 11.88 -19.29 -31.94
C ALA A 31 10.93 -18.93 -30.75
N ALA A 32 11.33 -19.21 -29.51
CA ALA A 32 10.52 -18.89 -28.32
C ALA A 32 10.47 -17.38 -28.04
N GLY A 33 11.56 -16.65 -28.33
CA GLY A 33 11.58 -15.20 -28.23
C GLY A 33 10.68 -14.54 -29.29
N SER A 34 10.75 -15.01 -30.54
CA SER A 34 9.97 -14.41 -31.64
C SER A 34 8.45 -14.52 -31.43
N GLU A 35 7.96 -15.62 -30.87
CA GLU A 35 6.53 -15.79 -30.60
C GLU A 35 6.05 -14.93 -29.42
N THR A 36 6.84 -14.83 -28.34
CA THR A 36 6.53 -13.96 -27.20
C THR A 36 6.45 -12.50 -27.63
N TYR A 37 7.39 -12.03 -28.47
CA TYR A 37 7.35 -10.66 -29.00
C TYR A 37 6.13 -10.40 -29.88
N LYS A 38 5.64 -11.39 -30.66
CA LYS A 38 4.37 -11.25 -31.39
C LYS A 38 3.18 -11.13 -30.46
N GLN A 39 3.13 -11.93 -29.39
CA GLN A 39 2.04 -11.84 -28.41
C GLN A 39 2.05 -10.49 -27.67
N LEU A 40 3.23 -9.98 -27.31
CA LEU A 40 3.38 -8.64 -26.74
C LEU A 40 2.97 -7.54 -27.73
N ALA A 41 3.24 -7.70 -29.03
CA ALA A 41 2.77 -6.76 -30.05
C ALA A 41 1.24 -6.75 -30.18
N ILE A 42 0.59 -7.93 -30.13
CA ILE A 42 -0.88 -8.04 -30.13
C ILE A 42 -1.46 -7.38 -28.86
N PHE A 43 -0.86 -7.65 -27.69
CA PHE A 43 -1.26 -7.01 -26.44
C PHE A 43 -1.15 -5.48 -26.52
N GLY A 44 -0.04 -4.97 -27.05
CA GLY A 44 0.16 -3.54 -27.28
C GLY A 44 -0.86 -2.93 -28.23
N ASP A 45 -1.18 -3.60 -29.34
CA ASP A 45 -2.21 -3.12 -30.29
C ASP A 45 -3.60 -3.06 -29.64
N ILE A 46 -3.96 -4.06 -28.82
CA ILE A 46 -5.23 -4.06 -28.09
C ILE A 46 -5.26 -2.92 -27.06
N PHE A 47 -4.19 -2.75 -26.29
CA PHE A 47 -4.06 -1.66 -25.32
C PHE A 47 -4.27 -0.29 -25.99
N GLU A 48 -3.59 -0.06 -27.11
CA GLU A 48 -3.71 1.18 -27.89
C GLU A 48 -5.11 1.42 -28.44
N ARG A 49 -5.76 0.37 -28.95
CA ARG A 49 -7.15 0.47 -29.45
C ARG A 49 -8.12 0.83 -28.33
N VAL A 50 -7.98 0.23 -27.15
CA VAL A 50 -8.82 0.55 -25.98
C VAL A 50 -8.57 1.98 -25.53
N ARG A 51 -7.31 2.39 -25.35
CA ARG A 51 -6.97 3.76 -24.95
C ARG A 51 -7.54 4.81 -25.90
N ALA A 52 -7.43 4.59 -27.22
CA ALA A 52 -7.78 5.59 -28.23
C ALA A 52 -9.26 5.63 -28.62
N ASN A 53 -9.97 4.48 -28.57
CA ASN A 53 -11.31 4.36 -29.17
C ASN A 53 -12.43 4.09 -28.14
N TYR A 54 -12.11 3.95 -26.85
CA TYR A 54 -13.16 3.75 -25.85
C TYR A 54 -13.98 5.03 -25.65
N VAL A 55 -15.27 4.87 -25.35
CA VAL A 55 -16.24 5.99 -25.25
C VAL A 55 -15.83 7.04 -24.22
N THR A 56 -15.19 6.59 -23.14
CA THR A 56 -14.62 7.46 -22.10
C THR A 56 -13.14 7.16 -21.98
N PRO A 57 -12.23 8.11 -22.26
CA PRO A 57 -10.80 7.86 -22.17
C PRO A 57 -10.42 7.25 -20.81
N PRO A 58 -9.89 6.02 -20.78
CA PRO A 58 -9.50 5.38 -19.53
C PRO A 58 -8.18 5.97 -19.03
N ASP A 59 -7.93 5.86 -17.72
CA ASP A 59 -6.63 6.20 -17.14
C ASP A 59 -5.59 5.14 -17.50
N ASP A 60 -4.49 5.56 -18.12
CA ASP A 60 -3.44 4.66 -18.62
C ASP A 60 -2.81 3.82 -17.50
N LYS A 61 -2.57 4.43 -16.33
CA LYS A 61 -2.02 3.74 -15.16
C LYS A 61 -2.97 2.63 -14.71
N SER A 62 -4.25 2.94 -14.57
CA SER A 62 -5.29 1.99 -14.19
C SER A 62 -5.43 0.85 -15.21
N LEU A 63 -5.33 1.13 -16.52
CA LEU A 63 -5.38 0.09 -17.54
C LEU A 63 -4.21 -0.90 -17.39
N VAL A 64 -2.99 -0.40 -17.21
CA VAL A 64 -1.80 -1.24 -17.05
C VAL A 64 -1.90 -2.07 -15.76
N GLU A 65 -2.26 -1.44 -14.64
CA GLU A 65 -2.42 -2.14 -13.36
C GLU A 65 -3.48 -3.24 -13.42
N ASN A 66 -4.62 -2.97 -14.07
CA ASN A 66 -5.67 -3.97 -14.27
C ASN A 66 -5.22 -5.11 -15.19
N ALA A 67 -4.44 -4.83 -16.24
CA ALA A 67 -3.89 -5.87 -17.11
C ALA A 67 -2.91 -6.79 -16.35
N ILE A 68 -2.04 -6.23 -15.51
CA ILE A 68 -1.14 -7.01 -14.65
C ILE A 68 -1.95 -7.89 -13.69
N ASN A 69 -2.93 -7.31 -12.99
CA ASN A 69 -3.76 -8.08 -12.07
C ASN A 69 -4.57 -9.17 -12.77
N GLY A 70 -5.06 -8.93 -13.99
CA GLY A 70 -5.73 -9.95 -14.80
C GLY A 70 -4.83 -11.13 -15.17
N MET A 71 -3.55 -10.88 -15.48
CA MET A 71 -2.57 -11.95 -15.70
C MET A 71 -2.33 -12.75 -14.42
N LEU A 72 -2.15 -12.07 -13.28
CA LEU A 72 -1.86 -12.72 -11.99
C LEU A 72 -3.03 -13.55 -11.45
N ALA A 73 -4.26 -13.07 -11.61
CA ALA A 73 -5.46 -13.81 -11.22
C ALA A 73 -5.62 -15.15 -11.95
N SER A 74 -5.01 -15.30 -13.12
CA SER A 74 -5.00 -16.57 -13.87
C SER A 74 -4.00 -17.60 -13.33
N LEU A 75 -3.02 -17.17 -12.53
CA LEU A 75 -2.04 -18.05 -11.90
C LEU A 75 -2.62 -18.71 -10.66
N ASP A 76 -3.10 -17.90 -9.71
CA ASP A 76 -3.72 -18.36 -8.47
C ASP A 76 -4.46 -17.20 -7.74
N PRO A 77 -5.32 -17.49 -6.74
CA PRO A 77 -6.08 -16.48 -6.00
C PRO A 77 -5.28 -15.56 -5.05
N HIS A 78 -4.01 -15.84 -4.82
CA HIS A 78 -3.13 -15.12 -3.88
C HIS A 78 -2.06 -14.28 -4.58
N SER A 79 -1.85 -14.50 -5.88
CA SER A 79 -0.99 -13.69 -6.73
C SER A 79 -1.67 -12.36 -7.07
N SER A 80 -1.03 -11.24 -6.69
CA SER A 80 -1.52 -9.89 -7.00
C SER A 80 -0.37 -8.90 -7.17
N TYR A 81 -0.65 -7.82 -7.92
CA TYR A 81 0.28 -6.71 -8.07
C TYR A 81 -0.11 -5.60 -7.10
N MET A 82 0.87 -5.10 -6.36
CA MET A 82 0.70 -3.96 -5.48
C MET A 82 1.35 -2.74 -6.10
N ASN A 83 0.56 -1.72 -6.38
CA ASN A 83 1.09 -0.42 -6.76
C ASN A 83 1.73 0.29 -5.54
N ALA A 84 2.36 1.44 -5.76
CA ALA A 84 3.12 2.14 -4.72
C ALA A 84 2.29 2.51 -3.48
N GLU A 85 1.02 2.89 -3.69
CA GLU A 85 0.08 3.27 -2.63
C GLU A 85 -0.33 2.04 -1.80
N GLN A 86 -0.76 0.97 -2.47
CA GLN A 86 -1.11 -0.30 -1.83
C GLN A 86 0.06 -0.89 -1.04
N ALA A 87 1.27 -0.82 -1.60
CA ALA A 87 2.48 -1.27 -0.91
C ALA A 87 2.78 -0.44 0.35
N GLN A 88 2.49 0.86 0.32
CA GLN A 88 2.66 1.73 1.47
C GLN A 88 1.63 1.44 2.56
N ASP A 89 0.36 1.24 2.19
CA ASP A 89 -0.70 0.90 3.14
C ASP A 89 -0.47 -0.47 3.80
N MET A 90 -0.03 -1.48 3.03
CA MET A 90 0.34 -2.78 3.61
C MET A 90 1.47 -2.63 4.63
N ARG A 91 2.50 -1.82 4.34
CA ARG A 91 3.58 -1.56 5.30
C ARG A 91 3.07 -0.91 6.57
N VAL A 92 2.15 0.04 6.47
CA VAL A 92 1.50 0.67 7.63
C VAL A 92 0.77 -0.39 8.45
N GLN A 93 -0.01 -1.26 7.82
CA GLN A 93 -0.74 -2.33 8.49
C GLN A 93 0.20 -3.32 9.19
N THR A 94 1.28 -3.75 8.54
CA THR A 94 2.26 -4.68 9.12
C THR A 94 3.01 -4.07 10.30
N LYS A 95 3.43 -2.80 10.18
CA LYS A 95 4.14 -2.10 11.26
C LYS A 95 3.24 -1.74 12.44
N GLY A 96 1.93 -1.61 12.22
CA GLY A 96 0.97 -1.17 13.24
C GLY A 96 1.11 0.31 13.60
N GLU A 97 1.81 1.09 12.78
CA GLU A 97 2.04 2.51 13.02
C GLU A 97 1.96 3.33 11.72
N PHE A 98 1.43 4.55 11.82
CA PHE A 98 1.36 5.49 10.72
C PHE A 98 1.56 6.94 11.19
N GLY A 99 2.11 7.78 10.31
CA GLY A 99 2.18 9.23 10.55
C GLY A 99 0.81 9.86 10.39
N GLY A 100 0.31 10.55 11.42
CA GLY A 100 -0.98 11.21 11.35
C GLY A 100 -1.36 11.93 12.65
N LEU A 101 -2.67 12.15 12.81
CA LEU A 101 -3.23 12.93 13.93
C LEU A 101 -3.85 12.04 15.02
N GLY A 102 -4.24 10.81 14.67
CA GLY A 102 -4.88 9.87 15.58
C GLY A 102 -6.38 10.14 15.76
N ILE A 103 -7.11 10.34 14.67
CA ILE A 103 -8.54 10.62 14.67
C ILE A 103 -9.26 9.60 13.80
N GLU A 104 -10.34 9.03 14.30
CA GLU A 104 -11.29 8.26 13.50
C GLU A 104 -12.35 9.22 12.95
N VAL A 105 -12.54 9.20 11.62
CA VAL A 105 -13.40 10.15 10.91
C VAL A 105 -14.33 9.44 9.94
N THR A 106 -15.45 10.09 9.65
CA THR A 106 -16.38 9.73 8.58
C THR A 106 -16.77 10.97 7.79
N MET A 107 -17.43 10.78 6.65
CA MET A 107 -18.04 11.89 5.91
C MET A 107 -19.52 12.01 6.30
N GLU A 108 -19.96 13.22 6.67
CA GLU A 108 -21.35 13.51 6.98
C GLU A 108 -21.69 14.96 6.57
N ASN A 109 -22.75 15.14 5.77
CA ASN A 109 -23.17 16.45 5.24
C ASN A 109 -22.04 17.23 4.53
N ASP A 110 -21.25 16.54 3.70
CA ASP A 110 -20.09 17.07 2.97
C ASP A 110 -18.98 17.67 3.87
N LEU A 111 -18.98 17.29 5.15
CA LEU A 111 -17.96 17.64 6.13
C LEU A 111 -17.35 16.37 6.72
N VAL A 112 -16.12 16.49 7.19
CA VAL A 112 -15.43 15.38 7.86
C VAL A 112 -15.83 15.39 9.33
N LYS A 113 -16.64 14.42 9.74
CA LYS A 113 -17.08 14.27 11.13
C LYS A 113 -16.11 13.38 11.90
N VAL A 114 -15.72 13.84 13.07
CA VAL A 114 -14.92 13.07 14.03
C VAL A 114 -15.83 12.08 14.76
N ILE A 115 -15.57 10.80 14.55
CA ILE A 115 -16.22 9.73 15.33
C ILE A 115 -15.63 9.74 16.74
N THR A 116 -14.31 9.57 16.84
CA THR A 116 -13.58 9.67 18.10
C THR A 116 -12.12 10.03 17.85
N PRO A 117 -11.51 10.90 18.66
CA PRO A 117 -10.06 10.93 18.77
C PRO A 117 -9.58 9.63 19.43
N ILE A 118 -8.40 9.16 19.05
CA ILE A 118 -7.73 8.03 19.71
C ILE A 118 -7.02 8.59 20.95
N ASP A 119 -7.17 7.94 22.09
CA ASP A 119 -6.52 8.36 23.34
C ASP A 119 -4.99 8.47 23.18
N ASP A 120 -4.39 9.41 23.91
CA ASP A 120 -2.96 9.71 23.92
C ASP A 120 -2.35 10.18 22.59
N THR A 121 -3.17 10.38 21.54
CA THR A 121 -2.70 10.89 20.24
C THR A 121 -2.64 12.42 20.18
N PRO A 122 -1.91 13.00 19.19
CA PRO A 122 -1.83 14.45 19.02
C PRO A 122 -3.18 15.15 18.93
N ALA A 123 -4.16 14.56 18.26
CA ALA A 123 -5.48 15.17 18.12
C ALA A 123 -6.25 15.23 19.44
N ALA A 124 -6.22 14.15 20.24
CA ALA A 124 -6.79 14.14 21.58
C ALA A 124 -6.14 15.23 22.46
N LYS A 125 -4.80 15.32 22.41
CA LYS A 125 -4.02 16.34 23.14
C LYS A 125 -4.29 17.77 22.67
N ALA A 126 -4.57 17.96 21.38
CA ALA A 126 -4.94 19.25 20.81
C ALA A 126 -6.39 19.67 21.13
N GLY A 127 -7.18 18.78 21.75
CA GLY A 127 -8.54 19.07 22.17
C GLY A 127 -9.61 18.81 21.10
N VAL A 128 -9.33 17.95 20.11
CA VAL A 128 -10.35 17.39 19.21
C VAL A 128 -11.28 16.49 20.02
N LEU A 129 -12.60 16.59 19.78
CA LEU A 129 -13.62 15.83 20.50
C LEU A 129 -14.47 15.00 19.53
N ALA A 130 -15.09 13.93 20.05
CA ALA A 130 -16.11 13.19 19.33
C ALA A 130 -17.28 14.10 18.95
N GLY A 131 -17.77 13.99 17.70
CA GLY A 131 -18.85 14.82 17.17
C GLY A 131 -18.41 16.16 16.57
N ASP A 132 -17.12 16.49 16.60
CA ASP A 132 -16.57 17.64 15.88
C ASP A 132 -16.72 17.47 14.35
N TYR A 133 -16.96 18.57 13.63
CA TYR A 133 -16.89 18.59 12.17
C TYR A 133 -15.69 19.40 11.72
N ILE A 134 -14.77 18.79 10.99
CA ILE A 134 -13.65 19.47 10.35
C ILE A 134 -14.16 20.11 9.07
N ALA A 135 -14.14 21.44 9.01
CA ALA A 135 -14.55 22.23 7.85
C ALA A 135 -13.37 22.61 6.96
N LYS A 136 -12.18 22.82 7.54
CA LYS A 136 -10.96 23.14 6.78
C LYS A 136 -9.75 22.39 7.27
N ILE A 137 -8.88 22.05 6.33
CA ILE A 137 -7.56 21.46 6.56
C ILE A 137 -6.53 22.39 5.91
N ASP A 138 -5.60 22.94 6.70
CA ASP A 138 -4.60 23.94 6.27
C ASP A 138 -5.21 25.15 5.51
N GLY A 139 -6.43 25.53 5.88
CA GLY A 139 -7.16 26.65 5.28
C GLY A 139 -7.98 26.28 4.03
N GLU A 140 -7.83 25.07 3.49
CA GLU A 140 -8.63 24.55 2.38
C GLU A 140 -9.94 23.94 2.89
N GLU A 141 -11.06 24.28 2.26
CA GLU A 141 -12.37 23.71 2.58
C GLU A 141 -12.38 22.21 2.28
N VAL A 142 -12.95 21.40 3.19
CA VAL A 142 -13.11 19.96 2.95
C VAL A 142 -14.29 19.64 2.02
N ARG A 143 -15.19 20.60 1.80
CA ARG A 143 -16.35 20.41 0.93
C ARG A 143 -15.91 20.12 -0.50
N GLY A 144 -16.42 19.04 -1.06
CA GLY A 144 -16.06 18.56 -2.40
C GLY A 144 -14.87 17.61 -2.43
N LEU A 145 -14.21 17.37 -1.29
CA LEU A 145 -13.25 16.29 -1.14
C LEU A 145 -13.96 14.97 -0.86
N THR A 146 -13.38 13.86 -1.32
CA THR A 146 -13.77 12.54 -0.82
C THR A 146 -13.21 12.34 0.60
N LEU A 147 -13.72 11.34 1.33
CA LEU A 147 -13.17 10.97 2.63
C LEU A 147 -11.68 10.63 2.54
N ASN A 148 -11.28 9.92 1.47
CA ASN A 148 -9.90 9.53 1.25
C ASN A 148 -9.00 10.75 1.05
N ASP A 149 -9.41 11.72 0.22
CA ASP A 149 -8.63 12.94 -0.01
C ASP A 149 -8.41 13.73 1.29
N ALA A 150 -9.44 13.80 2.15
CA ALA A 150 -9.33 14.45 3.45
C ALA A 150 -8.37 13.70 4.38
N VAL A 151 -8.43 12.37 4.40
CA VAL A 151 -7.51 11.52 5.19
C VAL A 151 -6.07 11.67 4.70
N GLU A 152 -5.83 11.69 3.40
CA GLU A 152 -4.50 11.91 2.82
C GLU A 152 -3.92 13.27 3.22
N LYS A 153 -4.73 14.34 3.19
CA LYS A 153 -4.31 15.66 3.66
C LYS A 153 -3.98 15.69 5.15
N MET A 154 -4.72 14.93 5.97
CA MET A 154 -4.45 14.81 7.40
C MET A 154 -3.21 13.97 7.71
N ARG A 155 -2.91 12.97 6.88
CA ARG A 155 -1.63 12.25 6.89
C ARG A 155 -0.49 13.17 6.46
N GLY A 156 0.74 12.76 6.73
CA GLY A 156 1.92 13.52 6.35
C GLY A 156 3.15 13.17 7.19
N PRO A 157 4.28 13.85 6.96
CA PRO A 157 5.51 13.60 7.68
C PRO A 157 5.33 13.87 9.18
N VAL A 158 5.92 13.00 10.00
CA VAL A 158 5.98 13.16 11.45
C VAL A 158 6.65 14.50 11.80
N ASN A 159 6.22 15.14 12.89
CA ASN A 159 6.69 16.45 13.36
C ASN A 159 6.31 17.65 12.48
N THR A 160 5.39 17.49 11.53
CA THR A 160 4.85 18.63 10.77
C THR A 160 3.52 19.10 11.36
N PRO A 161 3.29 20.41 11.49
CA PRO A 161 2.01 20.93 11.94
C PRO A 161 0.94 20.81 10.83
N ILE A 162 -0.31 20.71 11.26
CA ILE A 162 -1.50 20.85 10.42
C ILE A 162 -2.50 21.75 11.16
N LYS A 163 -3.21 22.60 10.43
CA LYS A 163 -4.26 23.46 10.97
C LYS A 163 -5.63 22.90 10.63
N LEU A 164 -6.42 22.58 11.65
CA LEU A 164 -7.80 22.12 11.50
C LEU A 164 -8.76 23.25 11.91
N THR A 165 -9.75 23.53 11.07
CA THR A 165 -10.89 24.38 11.46
C THR A 165 -12.08 23.48 11.79
N ILE A 166 -12.51 23.52 13.04
CA ILE A 166 -13.54 22.65 13.61
C ILE A 166 -14.82 23.44 13.88
N LEU A 167 -15.95 22.85 13.52
CA LEU A 167 -17.29 23.25 13.92
C LEU A 167 -17.74 22.29 15.03
N ARG A 168 -17.83 22.81 16.25
CA ARG A 168 -18.25 22.06 17.44
C ARG A 168 -19.65 22.45 17.85
N GLN A 169 -20.49 21.45 18.12
CA GLN A 169 -21.84 21.70 18.61
C GLN A 169 -21.79 22.48 19.92
N GLY A 170 -22.52 23.60 20.00
CA GLY A 170 -22.54 24.50 21.16
C GLY A 170 -21.45 25.58 21.18
N ALA A 171 -20.55 25.62 20.18
CA ALA A 171 -19.64 26.74 19.99
C ALA A 171 -20.23 27.75 18.99
N ASP A 172 -20.21 29.04 19.33
CA ASP A 172 -20.75 30.11 18.47
C ASP A 172 -19.85 30.43 17.26
N LYS A 173 -18.59 29.98 17.27
CA LYS A 173 -17.60 30.23 16.23
C LYS A 173 -16.77 28.99 15.93
N PRO A 174 -16.26 28.84 14.69
CA PRO A 174 -15.29 27.81 14.36
C PRO A 174 -14.05 27.89 15.25
N ILE A 175 -13.55 26.73 15.68
CA ILE A 175 -12.35 26.59 16.52
C ILE A 175 -11.19 26.20 15.61
N GLU A 176 -10.10 26.95 15.64
CA GLU A 176 -8.88 26.58 14.95
C GLU A 176 -7.94 25.83 15.89
N LEU A 177 -7.55 24.61 15.52
CA LEU A 177 -6.60 23.80 16.26
C LEU A 177 -5.37 23.53 15.39
N THR A 178 -4.18 23.73 15.96
CA THR A 178 -2.93 23.28 15.35
C THR A 178 -2.53 21.96 15.98
N VAL A 179 -2.44 20.91 15.16
CA VAL A 179 -2.05 19.57 15.59
C VAL A 179 -0.69 19.26 14.97
N VAL A 180 0.25 18.72 15.76
CA VAL A 180 1.54 18.26 15.23
C VAL A 180 1.43 16.77 14.93
N ARG A 181 1.69 16.37 13.68
CA ARG A 181 1.64 14.97 13.27
C ARG A 181 2.64 14.15 14.06
N ASP A 182 2.22 12.98 14.52
CA ASP A 182 3.07 12.03 15.24
C ASP A 182 2.88 10.61 14.68
N ILE A 183 3.72 9.68 15.13
CA ILE A 183 3.55 8.25 14.86
C ILE A 183 2.40 7.75 15.72
N ILE A 184 1.27 7.47 15.08
CA ILE A 184 0.10 6.89 15.71
C ILE A 184 0.31 5.38 15.81
N LYS A 185 0.39 4.89 17.04
CA LYS A 185 0.52 3.47 17.34
C LYS A 185 -0.86 2.87 17.54
N VAL A 186 -1.24 1.93 16.69
CA VAL A 186 -2.46 1.17 16.87
C VAL A 186 -2.12 0.01 17.81
N LYS A 187 -2.74 -0.01 19.00
CA LYS A 187 -2.57 -1.14 19.93
C LYS A 187 -3.14 -2.40 19.29
N ALA A 188 -2.28 -3.37 19.05
CA ALA A 188 -2.62 -4.67 18.48
C ALA A 188 -3.35 -5.56 19.49
N VAL A 189 -3.16 -5.30 20.79
CA VAL A 189 -3.80 -6.04 21.88
C VAL A 189 -4.61 -5.09 22.76
N LYS A 190 -5.91 -5.38 22.89
CA LYS A 190 -6.78 -4.77 23.90
C LYS A 190 -6.95 -5.75 25.04
N TYR A 191 -7.02 -5.27 26.27
CA TYR A 191 -7.19 -6.14 27.43
C TYR A 191 -8.20 -5.58 28.43
N ARG A 192 -8.78 -6.47 29.22
CA ARG A 192 -9.61 -6.15 30.37
C ARG A 192 -9.52 -7.26 31.42
N VAL A 193 -9.82 -6.91 32.66
CA VAL A 193 -9.93 -7.88 33.75
C VAL A 193 -11.40 -8.19 33.98
N GLU A 194 -11.76 -9.48 33.91
CA GLU A 194 -13.08 -9.97 34.28
C GLU A 194 -12.96 -10.82 35.54
N ASN A 195 -13.31 -10.24 36.69
CA ASN A 195 -13.10 -10.82 38.01
C ASN A 195 -11.63 -11.19 38.28
N ASP A 196 -11.30 -12.48 38.16
CA ASP A 196 -10.00 -13.07 38.41
C ASP A 196 -9.38 -13.68 37.13
N ILE A 197 -9.87 -13.29 35.95
CA ILE A 197 -9.39 -13.73 34.64
C ILE A 197 -8.97 -12.51 33.80
N GLY A 198 -7.79 -12.59 33.19
CA GLY A 198 -7.33 -11.61 32.22
C GLY A 198 -7.83 -11.92 30.82
N TYR A 199 -8.65 -11.06 30.24
CA TYR A 199 -9.10 -11.19 28.85
C TYR A 199 -8.23 -10.32 27.94
N MET A 200 -7.65 -10.92 26.91
CA MET A 200 -6.81 -10.24 25.92
C MET A 200 -7.34 -10.53 24.52
N LYS A 201 -7.66 -9.48 23.78
CA LYS A 201 -8.12 -9.53 22.40
C LYS A 201 -7.02 -9.06 21.47
N ILE A 202 -6.52 -9.93 20.60
CA ILE A 202 -5.61 -9.56 19.51
C ILE A 202 -6.48 -9.06 18.35
N THR A 203 -6.48 -7.75 18.11
CA THR A 203 -7.24 -7.17 17.00
C THR A 203 -6.54 -7.34 15.65
N SER A 204 -5.22 -7.46 15.66
CA SER A 204 -4.39 -7.64 14.47
C SER A 204 -3.00 -8.17 14.83
N PHE A 205 -2.39 -8.93 13.92
CA PHE A 205 -0.99 -9.32 14.03
C PHE A 205 -0.11 -8.30 13.30
N THR A 206 0.71 -7.58 14.07
CA THR A 206 1.63 -6.54 13.61
C THR A 206 2.99 -6.77 14.27
N GLU A 207 4.00 -6.01 13.86
CA GLU A 207 5.31 -6.02 14.52
C GLU A 207 5.24 -5.68 16.03
N LYS A 208 4.17 -5.00 16.48
CA LYS A 208 3.97 -4.61 17.89
C LYS A 208 3.20 -5.61 18.74
N THR A 209 2.64 -6.67 18.14
CA THR A 209 1.72 -7.59 18.86
C THR A 209 2.40 -8.26 20.05
N TYR A 210 3.68 -8.62 19.95
CA TYR A 210 4.43 -9.21 21.06
C TYR A 210 4.53 -8.24 22.25
N ASP A 211 5.04 -7.03 21.99
CA ASP A 211 5.22 -5.99 23.01
C ASP A 211 3.88 -5.61 23.66
N ASP A 212 2.82 -5.48 22.86
CA ASP A 212 1.48 -5.14 23.36
C ASP A 212 0.89 -6.26 24.23
N LEU A 213 1.14 -7.53 23.89
CA LEU A 213 0.70 -8.68 24.69
C LEU A 213 1.45 -8.76 26.02
N GLU A 214 2.76 -8.55 26.02
CA GLU A 214 3.58 -8.50 27.24
C GLU A 214 3.11 -7.38 28.17
N ASN A 215 2.93 -6.18 27.62
CA ASN A 215 2.38 -5.04 28.36
C ASN A 215 0.98 -5.31 28.91
N ALA A 216 0.10 -5.98 28.16
CA ALA A 216 -1.23 -6.35 28.63
C ALA A 216 -1.15 -7.30 29.84
N ILE A 217 -0.31 -8.34 29.76
CA ILE A 217 -0.08 -9.28 30.86
C ILE A 217 0.44 -8.57 32.10
N GLU A 218 1.44 -7.69 31.96
CA GLU A 218 1.98 -6.92 33.09
C GLU A 218 0.92 -6.04 33.76
N ASN A 219 0.10 -5.36 32.96
CA ASN A 219 -0.94 -4.50 33.50
C ASN A 219 -2.08 -5.28 34.17
N ILE A 220 -2.45 -6.45 33.64
CA ILE A 220 -3.42 -7.35 34.30
C ILE A 220 -2.89 -7.81 35.67
N LYS A 221 -1.62 -8.23 35.75
CA LYS A 221 -0.98 -8.64 37.02
C LYS A 221 -0.91 -7.52 38.06
N LYS A 222 -0.90 -6.25 37.64
CA LYS A 222 -0.96 -5.10 38.56
C LYS A 222 -2.38 -4.89 39.11
N GLN A 223 -3.41 -5.31 38.40
CA GLN A 223 -4.81 -5.15 38.79
C GLN A 223 -5.34 -6.33 39.61
N VAL A 224 -4.91 -7.56 39.27
CA VAL A 224 -5.29 -8.78 39.99
C VAL A 224 -4.06 -9.37 40.68
N PRO A 225 -4.07 -9.50 42.02
CA PRO A 225 -3.02 -10.19 42.74
C PRO A 225 -2.73 -11.58 42.18
N ASN A 226 -1.45 -11.96 42.08
CA ASN A 226 -1.01 -13.21 41.45
C ASN A 226 -1.62 -14.48 42.07
N ASP A 227 -1.96 -14.43 43.36
CA ASP A 227 -2.61 -15.51 44.11
C ASP A 227 -4.10 -15.69 43.74
N LYS A 228 -4.71 -14.66 43.16
CA LYS A 228 -6.12 -14.68 42.73
C LYS A 228 -6.29 -14.88 41.24
N LEU A 229 -5.31 -14.48 40.42
CA LEU A 229 -5.40 -14.62 38.97
C LEU A 229 -5.48 -16.10 38.55
N LYS A 230 -6.63 -16.52 38.00
CA LYS A 230 -6.87 -17.90 37.59
C LYS A 230 -6.28 -18.24 36.22
N GLY A 231 -6.11 -17.25 35.35
CA GLY A 231 -5.56 -17.46 34.01
C GLY A 231 -5.88 -16.34 33.04
N TYR A 232 -5.63 -16.61 31.75
CA TYR A 232 -5.88 -15.68 30.66
C TYR A 232 -6.76 -16.33 29.59
N VAL A 233 -7.61 -15.51 28.97
CA VAL A 233 -8.33 -15.86 27.73
C VAL A 233 -7.74 -15.03 26.60
N LEU A 234 -7.33 -15.69 25.52
CA LEU A 234 -6.84 -15.06 24.30
C LEU A 234 -7.91 -15.18 23.22
N ASP A 235 -8.41 -14.04 22.75
CA ASP A 235 -9.40 -13.89 21.66
C ASP A 235 -8.76 -13.27 20.41
#